data_AF-A0A925G4X8-F1
#
_entry.id   AF-A0A925G4X8-F1
#
_cell.length_a   1.000
_cell.length_b   1.000
_cell.length_c   1.000
_cell.angle_alpha   90.00
_cell.angle_beta   90.00
_cell.angle_gamma   90.00
#
_symmetry.space_group_name_H-M   'P 1'
#
loop_
_entity.id
_entity.type
_entity.pdbx_description
1 polymer ?
#
loop_
_entity_poly.entity_id
_entity_poly.type
_entity_poly.pdbx_seq_one_letter_code
_entity_poly.pdbx_strand_id
1 'polypeptide(L)'
;NVEAQGGDARVCDDPSRLLDLNLREVRVESPHAGFIVKVDAAEIGNAVAAIGGGRTRIEDEIDAAVGFLAEAKIGDKLGAGDALGLLYCRDETQAAAASARIRAAYEIEDAPPSLPNQLIKEVITA
;
A
#
# COMPACT_ATOMS: atom_id res chain seq x y z
N ASN A 1 25.94 -7.63 1.77
CA ASN A 1 25.51 -7.65 0.35
C ASN A 1 25.31 -6.26 -0.25
N VAL A 2 24.79 -5.27 0.49
CA VAL A 2 24.59 -3.89 -0.02
C VAL A 2 25.89 -3.28 -0.55
N GLU A 3 26.94 -3.23 0.28
CA GLU A 3 28.26 -2.67 -0.12
C GLU A 3 28.91 -3.46 -1.26
N ALA A 4 28.81 -4.79 -1.24
CA ALA A 4 29.35 -5.66 -2.29
C ALA A 4 28.73 -5.41 -3.68
N GLN A 5 27.58 -4.74 -3.74
CA GLN A 5 26.91 -4.33 -4.98
C GLN A 5 26.99 -2.79 -5.20
N GLY A 6 27.83 -2.08 -4.45
CA GLY A 6 28.08 -0.64 -4.60
C GLY A 6 27.09 0.27 -3.86
N GLY A 7 26.23 -0.27 -2.99
CA GLY A 7 25.28 0.53 -2.19
C GLY A 7 25.89 1.05 -0.89
N ASP A 8 25.24 2.05 -0.29
CA ASP A 8 25.57 2.54 1.05
C ASP A 8 25.02 1.59 2.13
N ALA A 9 25.87 0.77 2.74
CA ALA A 9 25.43 -0.20 3.77
C ALA A 9 24.85 0.46 5.04
N ARG A 10 25.13 1.75 5.29
CA ARG A 10 24.60 2.46 6.47
C ARG A 10 23.08 2.55 6.47
N VAL A 11 22.42 2.39 5.32
CA VAL A 11 20.95 2.36 5.21
C VAL A 11 20.31 1.19 5.95
N CYS A 12 21.07 0.12 6.24
CA CYS A 12 20.58 -1.00 7.03
C CYS A 12 20.40 -0.63 8.51
N ASP A 13 21.28 0.21 9.05
CA ASP A 13 21.21 0.70 10.44
C ASP A 13 20.35 1.96 10.55
N ASP A 14 20.35 2.78 9.50
CA ASP A 14 19.59 4.02 9.40
C ASP A 14 18.80 4.11 8.08
N PRO A 15 17.61 3.50 8.00
CA PRO A 15 16.78 3.55 6.80
C PRO A 15 16.27 4.94 6.45
N SER A 16 16.31 5.89 7.41
CA SER A 16 15.83 7.26 7.17
C SER A 16 16.61 7.96 6.05
N ARG A 17 17.84 7.49 5.78
CA ARG A 17 18.70 7.92 4.68
C ARG A 17 18.09 7.69 3.29
N LEU A 18 17.08 6.84 3.19
CA LEU A 18 16.34 6.56 1.94
C LEU A 18 15.07 7.40 1.80
N LEU A 19 14.63 8.10 2.86
CA LEU A 19 13.36 8.81 2.86
C LEU A 19 13.46 10.10 2.05
N ASP A 20 12.49 10.32 1.17
CA ASP A 20 12.27 11.61 0.55
C ASP A 20 11.22 12.40 1.35
N LEU A 21 11.66 13.47 1.99
CA LEU A 21 10.80 14.30 2.85
C LEU A 21 9.90 15.26 2.05
N ASN A 22 10.00 15.29 0.72
CA ASN A 22 9.15 16.11 -0.16
C ASN A 22 7.91 15.37 -0.65
N LEU A 23 7.62 14.19 -0.09
CA LEU A 23 6.39 13.47 -0.38
C LEU A 23 5.20 14.11 0.32
N ARG A 24 4.05 14.08 -0.36
CA ARG A 24 2.76 14.31 0.30
C ARG A 24 2.30 13.01 0.92
N GLU A 25 1.85 13.11 2.16
CA GLU A 25 1.19 12.03 2.88
C GLU A 25 -0.33 12.28 2.88
N VAL A 26 -1.10 11.34 2.36
CA VAL A 26 -2.56 11.42 2.27
C VAL A 26 -3.17 10.21 2.96
N ARG A 27 -3.97 10.48 4.00
CA ARG A 27 -4.68 9.44 4.73
C ARG A 27 -5.86 8.94 3.90
N VAL A 28 -5.87 7.64 3.61
CA VAL A 28 -6.98 6.99 2.92
C VAL A 28 -7.91 6.41 3.98
N GLU A 29 -9.08 7.03 4.14
CA GLU A 29 -10.01 6.69 5.22
C GLU A 29 -11.13 5.75 4.77
N SER A 30 -11.61 4.93 5.71
CA SER A 30 -12.77 4.07 5.55
C SER A 30 -14.05 4.91 5.40
N PRO A 31 -14.90 4.65 4.40
CA PRO A 31 -16.13 5.41 4.20
C PRO A 31 -17.21 5.10 5.25
N HIS A 32 -17.15 3.93 5.90
CA HIS A 32 -18.10 3.50 6.92
C HIS A 32 -17.45 2.53 7.90
N ALA A 33 -18.16 2.23 9.00
CA ALA A 33 -17.73 1.23 9.95
C ALA A 33 -17.95 -0.19 9.40
N GLY A 34 -17.22 -1.17 9.94
CA GLY A 34 -17.38 -2.59 9.64
C GLY A 34 -16.08 -3.37 9.85
N PHE A 35 -15.99 -4.53 9.21
CA PHE A 35 -14.82 -5.39 9.17
C PHE A 35 -14.30 -5.48 7.74
N ILE A 36 -12.98 -5.39 7.56
CA ILE A 36 -12.39 -5.65 6.24
C ILE A 36 -12.52 -7.15 5.94
N VAL A 37 -13.29 -7.51 4.91
CA VAL A 37 -13.46 -8.90 4.48
C VAL A 37 -12.61 -9.24 3.27
N LYS A 38 -12.23 -8.24 2.47
CA LYS A 38 -11.38 -8.41 1.28
C LYS A 38 -10.62 -7.13 0.96
N VAL A 39 -9.45 -7.31 0.35
CA VAL A 39 -8.65 -6.23 -0.24
C VAL A 39 -8.22 -6.65 -1.65
N ASP A 40 -8.57 -5.86 -2.66
CA ASP A 40 -8.07 -6.03 -4.01
C ASP A 40 -6.64 -5.47 -4.12
N ALA A 41 -5.66 -6.33 -3.82
CA ALA A 41 -4.25 -5.97 -3.87
C ALA A 41 -3.76 -5.59 -5.28
N ALA A 42 -4.38 -6.14 -6.33
CA ALA A 42 -4.02 -5.81 -7.70
C ALA A 42 -4.42 -4.37 -8.02
N GLU A 43 -5.62 -3.97 -7.61
CA GLU A 43 -6.07 -2.59 -7.80
C GLU A 43 -5.28 -1.57 -6.99
N ILE A 44 -4.86 -1.92 -5.76
CA ILE A 44 -3.91 -1.09 -4.99
C ILE A 44 -2.60 -0.93 -5.75
N GLY A 45 -2.03 -2.02 -6.29
CA GLY A 45 -0.81 -1.96 -7.11
C GLY A 45 -0.98 -1.07 -8.34
N ASN A 46 -2.11 -1.17 -9.04
CA ASN A 46 -2.42 -0.32 -10.20
C ASN A 46 -2.57 1.16 -9.82
N ALA A 47 -3.18 1.46 -8.67
CA ALA A 47 -3.30 2.82 -8.17
C ALA A 47 -1.92 3.42 -7.82
N VAL A 48 -1.02 2.64 -7.22
CA VAL A 48 0.36 3.06 -6.95
C VAL A 48 1.16 3.24 -8.24
N ALA A 49 1.00 2.36 -9.22
CA ALA A 49 1.65 2.52 -10.53
C ALA A 49 1.21 3.80 -11.24
N ALA A 50 -0.07 4.16 -11.14
CA ALA A 50 -0.62 5.38 -11.74
C ALA A 50 -0.05 6.68 -11.15
N ILE A 51 0.56 6.63 -9.95
CA ILE A 51 1.23 7.78 -9.32
C ILE A 51 2.76 7.75 -9.45
N GLY A 52 3.30 6.83 -10.26
CA GLY A 52 4.73 6.71 -10.55
C GLY A 52 5.48 5.61 -9.78
N GLY A 53 4.79 4.85 -8.91
CA GLY A 53 5.42 3.75 -8.15
C GLY A 53 5.65 2.47 -8.98
N GLY A 54 5.33 2.50 -10.27
CA GLY A 54 5.44 1.38 -11.18
C GLY A 54 5.43 1.84 -12.63
N ARG A 55 5.66 0.88 -13.54
CA ARG A 55 5.71 1.13 -14.98
C ARG A 55 4.37 0.81 -15.62
N THR A 56 3.83 1.76 -16.38
CA THR A 56 2.72 1.48 -17.30
C THR A 56 3.26 1.15 -18.70
N ARG A 57 4.42 1.71 -19.04
CA ARG A 57 5.23 1.37 -20.23
C ARG A 57 6.65 1.03 -19.82
N ILE A 58 7.36 0.30 -20.69
CA ILE A 58 8.71 -0.22 -20.40
C ILE A 58 9.70 0.92 -20.09
N GLU A 59 9.53 2.05 -20.76
CA GLU A 59 10.37 3.24 -20.67
C GLU A 59 10.07 4.14 -19.45
N ASP A 60 8.99 3.89 -18.70
CA ASP A 60 8.63 4.74 -17.57
C ASP A 60 9.70 4.68 -16.47
N GLU A 61 10.08 5.86 -15.96
CA GLU A 61 10.86 5.99 -14.74
C GLU A 61 9.98 5.70 -13.52
N ILE A 62 10.55 4.99 -12.54
CA ILE A 62 9.86 4.68 -11.27
C ILE A 62 10.31 5.70 -10.23
N ASP A 63 9.36 6.37 -9.59
CA ASP A 63 9.61 7.09 -8.35
C ASP A 63 9.60 6.08 -7.19
N ALA A 64 10.78 5.73 -6.68
CA ALA A 64 10.91 4.75 -5.60
C ALA A 64 10.41 5.26 -4.23
N ALA A 65 10.05 6.55 -4.15
CA ALA A 65 9.61 7.18 -2.91
C ALA A 65 8.07 7.17 -2.74
N VAL A 66 7.31 7.05 -3.84
CA VAL A 66 5.84 6.97 -3.77
C VAL A 66 5.36 5.55 -3.44
N GLY A 67 4.16 5.43 -2.85
CA GLY A 67 3.62 4.13 -2.47
C GLY A 67 2.41 4.22 -1.55
N PHE A 68 1.91 3.06 -1.13
CA PHE A 68 0.81 2.96 -0.17
C PHE A 68 1.21 2.08 1.02
N LEU A 69 1.20 2.64 2.22
CA LEU A 69 1.35 1.92 3.47
C LEU A 69 -0.03 1.45 3.93
N ALA A 70 -0.35 0.17 3.70
CA ALA A 70 -1.57 -0.44 4.19
C ALA A 70 -1.46 -0.69 5.71
N GLU A 71 -2.27 0.02 6.49
CA GLU A 71 -2.32 -0.12 7.95
C GLU A 71 -3.38 -1.14 8.37
N ALA A 72 -4.54 -1.09 7.70
CA ALA A 72 -5.66 -1.96 7.99
C ALA A 72 -5.61 -3.26 7.16
N LYS A 73 -5.93 -4.38 7.81
CA LYS A 73 -5.82 -5.74 7.26
C LYS A 73 -7.16 -6.45 7.26
N ILE A 74 -7.28 -7.49 6.43
CA ILE A 74 -8.45 -8.37 6.43
C ILE A 74 -8.66 -8.93 7.85
N GLY A 75 -9.87 -8.74 8.38
CA GLY A 75 -10.27 -9.10 9.74
C GLY A 75 -10.31 -7.92 10.72
N ASP A 76 -9.65 -6.80 10.41
CA ASP A 76 -9.67 -5.62 11.27
C ASP A 76 -11.05 -4.98 11.29
N LYS A 77 -11.46 -4.53 12.47
CA LYS A 77 -12.67 -3.74 12.68
C LYS A 77 -12.33 -2.25 12.62
N LEU A 78 -13.08 -1.50 11.83
CA LEU A 78 -12.89 -0.07 11.61
C LEU A 78 -14.19 0.71 11.85
N GLY A 79 -14.06 1.98 12.19
CA GLY A 79 -15.10 3.00 12.11
C GLY A 79 -15.07 3.79 10.80
N ALA A 80 -16.09 4.63 10.59
CA ALA A 80 -16.04 5.62 9.52
C ALA A 80 -14.96 6.68 9.83
N GLY A 81 -14.09 6.99 8.87
CA GLY A 81 -12.96 7.92 9.06
C GLY A 81 -11.67 7.26 9.60
N ASP A 82 -11.73 5.98 10.00
CA ASP A 82 -10.52 5.26 10.39
C ASP A 82 -9.61 5.04 9.17
N ALA A 83 -8.30 5.05 9.39
CA ALA A 83 -7.33 4.88 8.32
C ALA A 83 -7.36 3.45 7.77
N LEU A 84 -7.52 3.32 6.46
CA LEU A 84 -7.14 2.11 5.72
C LEU A 84 -5.62 2.07 5.53
N GLY A 85 -5.00 3.23 5.37
CA GLY A 85 -3.56 3.40 5.28
C GLY A 85 -3.15 4.80 4.83
N LEU A 86 -1.86 4.96 4.53
CA LEU A 86 -1.25 6.21 4.09
C LEU A 86 -0.74 6.10 2.64
N LEU A 87 -1.16 7.04 1.80
CA LEU A 87 -0.67 7.21 0.44
C LEU A 87 0.46 8.25 0.42
N TYR A 88 1.61 7.86 -0.10
CA TYR A 88 2.75 8.72 -0.39
C TYR A 88 2.80 9.07 -1.87
N CYS A 89 2.71 10.35 -2.23
CA CYS A 89 2.62 10.81 -3.62
C CYS A 89 3.21 12.20 -3.84
N ARG A 90 3.42 12.62 -5.09
CA ARG A 90 3.93 13.96 -5.46
C ARG A 90 2.83 14.99 -5.73
N ASP A 91 1.77 14.57 -6.41
CA ASP A 91 0.73 15.44 -6.98
C ASP A 91 -0.62 15.26 -6.29
N GLU A 92 -1.30 16.36 -5.99
CA GLU A 92 -2.58 16.37 -5.25
C GLU A 92 -3.73 15.78 -6.08
N THR A 93 -3.75 16.04 -7.39
CA THR A 93 -4.81 15.53 -8.28
C THR A 93 -4.70 14.02 -8.43
N GLN A 94 -3.48 13.52 -8.62
CA GLN A 94 -3.17 12.09 -8.65
C GLN A 94 -3.46 11.42 -7.30
N ALA A 95 -3.18 12.10 -6.18
CA ALA A 95 -3.47 11.61 -4.84
C ALA A 95 -4.96 11.35 -4.63
N ALA A 96 -5.83 12.28 -5.04
CA ALA A 96 -7.28 12.12 -4.93
C ALA A 96 -7.78 10.92 -5.76
N ALA A 97 -7.32 10.79 -7.00
CA ALA A 97 -7.70 9.67 -7.87
C ALA A 97 -7.21 8.32 -7.32
N ALA A 98 -5.97 8.22 -6.87
CA ALA A 98 -5.41 7.01 -6.28
C ALA A 98 -6.10 6.64 -4.96
N SER A 99 -6.38 7.63 -4.10
CA SER A 99 -7.09 7.41 -2.82
C SER A 99 -8.49 6.84 -3.04
N ALA A 100 -9.21 7.33 -4.06
CA ALA A 100 -10.53 6.80 -4.40
C ALA A 100 -10.46 5.34 -4.87
N ARG A 101 -9.48 5.01 -5.72
CA ARG A 101 -9.25 3.64 -6.20
C ARG A 101 -8.85 2.69 -5.07
N ILE A 102 -7.93 3.13 -4.21
CA ILE A 102 -7.51 2.35 -3.04
C ILE A 102 -8.68 2.14 -2.10
N ARG A 103 -9.50 3.16 -1.80
CA ARG A 103 -10.69 2.99 -0.96
C ARG A 103 -11.66 1.97 -1.55
N ALA A 104 -11.90 2.01 -2.86
CA ALA A 104 -12.77 1.06 -3.56
C ALA A 104 -12.20 -0.37 -3.59
N ALA A 105 -10.89 -0.55 -3.38
CA ALA A 105 -10.26 -1.86 -3.29
C ALA A 105 -10.52 -2.58 -1.96
N TYR A 106 -11.03 -1.89 -0.93
CA TYR A 106 -11.42 -2.50 0.35
C TYR A 106 -12.91 -2.86 0.35
N GLU A 107 -13.20 -4.12 0.66
CA GLU A 107 -14.56 -4.58 0.92
C GLU A 107 -14.78 -4.65 2.43
N ILE A 108 -15.80 -3.94 2.90
CA ILE A 108 -16.10 -3.76 4.32
C ILE A 108 -17.54 -4.22 4.57
N GLU A 109 -17.72 -5.14 5.51
CA GLU A 109 -19.01 -5.72 5.87
C GLU A 109 -19.31 -5.57 7.38
N ASP A 110 -20.55 -5.81 7.78
CA ASP A 110 -20.96 -5.73 9.20
C ASP A 110 -20.43 -6.89 10.05
N ALA A 111 -20.09 -8.02 9.42
CA ALA A 111 -19.60 -9.22 10.07
C ALA A 111 -18.12 -9.49 9.72
N PRO A 112 -17.34 -10.09 10.62
CA PRO A 112 -15.96 -10.47 10.32
C PRO A 112 -15.90 -11.57 9.24
N PRO A 113 -14.78 -11.67 8.49
CA PRO A 113 -14.61 -12.70 7.47
C PRO A 113 -14.72 -14.12 8.07
N SER A 114 -15.38 -15.02 7.34
CA SER A 114 -15.76 -16.36 7.81
C SER A 114 -14.59 -17.36 7.90
N LEU A 115 -13.48 -17.10 7.20
CA LEU A 115 -12.31 -17.96 7.17
C LEU A 115 -11.07 -17.23 7.68
N PRO A 116 -10.22 -17.91 8.47
CA PRO A 116 -8.93 -17.35 8.86
C PRO A 116 -8.06 -17.15 7.62
N ASN A 117 -7.41 -16.00 7.54
CA ASN A 117 -6.52 -15.67 6.43
C ASN A 117 -5.20 -16.45 6.57
N GLN A 118 -5.17 -17.68 6.05
CA GLN A 118 -3.96 -18.52 6.05
C GLN A 118 -2.94 -17.97 5.05
N LEU A 119 -1.79 -17.53 5.56
CA LEU A 119 -0.69 -17.03 4.72
C LEU A 119 -0.01 -18.15 3.94
N ILE A 120 0.20 -19.32 4.57
CA ILE A 120 0.77 -20.51 3.94
C ILE A 120 -0.36 -21.49 3.70
N LYS A 121 -0.71 -21.72 2.44
CA LYS A 121 -1.77 -22.68 2.07
C LYS A 121 -1.26 -24.11 2.05
N GLU A 122 -0.06 -24.33 1.52
CA GLU A 122 0.54 -25.64 1.35
C GLU A 122 2.05 -25.52 1.18
N VAL A 123 2.79 -26.56 1.56
CA VAL A 123 4.21 -26.76 1.24
C VAL A 123 4.30 -27.97 0.33
N ILE A 124 4.67 -27.76 -0.93
CA ILE A 124 4.78 -28.83 -1.94
C ILE A 124 6.20 -29.41 -1.87
N THR A 125 6.31 -30.68 -1.48
CA THR A 125 7.57 -31.44 -1.47
C THR A 125 7.59 -32.46 -2.61
N ALA A 126 8.79 -32.90 -2.99
CA ALA A 126 9.02 -33.88 -4.06
C ALA A 126 8.38 -35.24 -3.79
#